data_AF-K2DN27-F1
#
_entry.id   AF-K2DN27-F1
#
_cell.length_a   1.000
_cell.length_b   1.000
_cell.length_c   1.000
_cell.angle_alpha   90.00
_cell.angle_beta   90.00
_cell.angle_gamma   90.00
#
_symmetry.space_group_name_H-M   'P 1'
#
loop_
_entity.id
_entity.type
_entity.pdbx_description
1 polymer ?
#
loop_
_entity_poly.entity_id
_entity_poly.type
_entity_poly.pdbx_seq_one_letter_code
_entity_poly.pdbx_strand_id
1 'polypeptide(L)'
;MEELQNKMPVLNRKLGNEKPKNNSGRNFLISLLFVFMLFGFFGTYYFYNKYDQIKKDPNIVSQKEVDNTLDSVKKLMLLPSEETPSMATVLDKSKLTGQAFFDNVENGDKLLIFPKAMQAIIYRPDTNKIIKVGPIFLNEDGETVEDSTTKPEEVVVVPQPENIKIAYYNGTSIVNLSAQTESMVKVAYPTYQTAVVTNATKNDYKENIIIDLSGKYSNEVTEISKLINAKVQTLPDGEIKPDADILIILGK
;
A
#
# COMPACT_ATOMS: atom_id res chain seq x y z
N MET A 1 -93.32 -8.37 73.89
CA MET A 1 -93.60 -9.20 72.71
C MET A 1 -92.50 -8.83 71.71
N GLU A 2 -91.32 -9.44 71.80
CA GLU A 2 -90.96 -10.66 71.02
C GLU A 2 -91.26 -10.46 69.53
N GLU A 3 -90.37 -10.64 68.57
CA GLU A 3 -89.15 -11.45 68.55
C GLU A 3 -88.34 -11.10 67.29
N LEU A 4 -87.06 -11.39 67.39
CA LEU A 4 -86.02 -11.45 66.36
C LEU A 4 -86.50 -12.04 65.02
N GLN A 5 -86.02 -11.52 63.88
CA GLN A 5 -85.07 -12.31 63.08
C GLN A 5 -84.47 -11.56 61.88
N ASN A 6 -83.17 -11.33 62.05
CA ASN A 6 -82.18 -11.09 61.03
C ASN A 6 -82.17 -12.22 59.98
N LYS A 7 -82.53 -11.91 58.73
CA LYS A 7 -82.20 -12.73 57.54
C LYS A 7 -81.83 -11.79 56.38
N MET A 8 -80.57 -11.37 56.32
CA MET A 8 -80.02 -10.87 55.07
C MET A 8 -79.80 -12.06 54.11
N PRO A 9 -80.22 -11.96 52.85
CA PRO A 9 -79.96 -13.01 51.85
C PRO A 9 -78.47 -13.05 51.50
N VAL A 10 -77.89 -14.25 51.55
CA VAL A 10 -76.55 -14.55 51.05
C VAL A 10 -76.54 -14.33 49.54
N LEU A 11 -75.98 -13.21 49.09
CA LEU A 11 -75.78 -12.95 47.67
C LEU A 11 -74.49 -13.64 47.22
N ASN A 12 -74.69 -14.80 46.60
CA ASN A 12 -73.68 -15.68 46.04
C ASN A 12 -72.92 -14.96 44.91
N ARG A 13 -71.80 -14.30 45.22
CA ARG A 13 -70.90 -13.74 44.21
C ARG A 13 -70.17 -14.90 43.55
N LYS A 14 -70.60 -15.28 42.33
CA LYS A 14 -69.82 -16.16 41.45
C LYS A 14 -68.39 -15.62 41.38
N LEU A 15 -67.44 -16.37 41.93
CA LEU A 15 -66.02 -16.20 41.63
C LEU A 15 -65.85 -16.51 40.14
N GLY A 16 -65.75 -15.45 39.33
CA GLY A 16 -65.32 -15.59 37.94
C GLY A 16 -63.91 -16.14 37.95
N ASN A 17 -63.75 -17.35 37.41
CA ASN A 17 -62.44 -17.90 37.08
C ASN A 17 -61.83 -17.03 35.96
N GLU A 18 -61.11 -15.97 36.32
CA GLU A 18 -60.20 -15.33 35.37
C GLU A 18 -59.10 -16.34 35.05
N LYS A 19 -59.12 -16.89 33.83
CA LYS A 19 -58.04 -17.72 33.33
C LYS A 19 -56.75 -16.88 33.34
N PRO A 20 -55.64 -17.36 33.90
CA PRO A 20 -54.38 -16.61 33.87
C PRO A 20 -53.99 -16.38 32.41
N LYS A 21 -53.86 -15.10 32.03
CA LYS A 21 -53.41 -14.68 30.69
C LYS A 21 -52.02 -15.26 30.45
N ASN A 22 -51.95 -16.25 29.54
CA ASN A 22 -50.73 -16.96 29.23
C ASN A 22 -49.76 -16.05 28.45
N ASN A 23 -48.70 -15.61 29.12
CA ASN A 23 -47.67 -14.73 28.59
C ASN A 23 -46.58 -15.49 27.79
N SER A 24 -46.73 -16.81 27.57
CA SER A 24 -45.69 -17.65 26.97
C SER A 24 -45.29 -17.20 25.56
N GLY A 25 -46.24 -16.71 24.75
CA GLY A 25 -45.95 -16.21 23.40
C GLY A 25 -45.10 -14.93 23.40
N ARG A 26 -45.35 -14.00 24.35
CA ARG A 26 -44.56 -12.78 24.51
C ARG A 26 -43.16 -13.10 25.02
N ASN A 27 -43.05 -14.03 25.97
CA ASN A 27 -41.76 -14.46 26.51
C ASN A 27 -40.95 -15.26 25.48
N PHE A 28 -41.62 -16.02 24.61
CA PHE A 28 -40.99 -16.73 23.49
C PHE A 28 -40.48 -15.75 22.43
N LEU A 29 -41.26 -14.72 22.06
CA LEU A 29 -40.82 -13.67 21.13
C LEU A 29 -39.64 -12.86 21.69
N ILE A 30 -39.65 -12.54 22.98
CA ILE A 30 -38.53 -11.86 23.65
C ILE A 30 -37.29 -12.77 23.65
N SER A 31 -37.45 -14.06 23.96
CA SER A 31 -36.33 -15.02 23.93
C SER A 31 -35.74 -15.18 22.52
N LEU A 32 -36.58 -15.23 21.48
CA LEU A 32 -36.15 -15.30 20.09
C LEU A 32 -35.37 -14.04 19.64
N LEU A 33 -35.81 -12.86 20.08
CA LEU A 33 -35.12 -11.60 19.82
C LEU A 33 -33.75 -11.55 20.51
N PHE A 34 -33.65 -12.05 21.75
CA PHE A 34 -32.38 -12.17 22.46
C PHE A 34 -31.42 -13.13 21.76
N VAL A 35 -31.91 -14.24 21.22
CA VAL A 35 -31.10 -15.19 20.44
C VAL A 35 -30.61 -14.55 19.14
N PHE A 36 -31.47 -13.83 18.41
CA PHE A 36 -31.06 -13.08 17.21
C PHE A 36 -30.02 -11.98 17.52
N MET A 37 -30.16 -11.30 18.65
CA MET A 37 -29.21 -10.29 19.10
C MET A 37 -27.85 -10.93 19.46
N LEU A 38 -27.85 -12.09 20.12
CA LEU A 38 -26.64 -12.87 20.40
C LEU A 38 -25.92 -13.33 19.12
N PHE A 39 -26.67 -13.78 18.10
CA PHE A 39 -26.10 -14.10 16.79
C PHE A 39 -25.55 -12.86 16.06
N GLY A 40 -26.22 -11.71 16.18
CA GLY A 40 -25.72 -10.42 15.66
C GLY A 40 -24.42 -9.96 16.33
N PHE A 41 -24.31 -10.12 17.64
CA PHE A 41 -23.07 -9.83 18.39
C PHE A 41 -21.94 -10.78 18.00
N PHE A 42 -22.22 -12.08 17.84
CA PHE A 42 -21.22 -13.06 17.36
C PHE A 42 -20.75 -12.75 15.94
N GLY A 43 -21.66 -12.40 15.03
CA GLY A 43 -21.33 -12.02 13.66
C GLY A 43 -20.48 -10.74 13.59
N THR A 44 -20.84 -9.73 14.39
CA THR A 44 -20.09 -8.47 14.48
C THR A 44 -18.71 -8.68 15.10
N TYR A 45 -18.58 -9.49 16.15
CA TYR A 45 -17.30 -9.85 16.75
C TYR A 45 -16.38 -10.60 15.78
N TYR A 46 -16.93 -11.57 15.03
CA TYR A 46 -16.18 -12.32 14.01
C TYR A 46 -15.72 -11.41 12.86
N PHE A 47 -16.60 -10.52 12.37
CA PHE A 47 -16.25 -9.56 11.32
C PHE A 47 -15.27 -8.50 11.81
N TYR A 48 -15.36 -8.05 13.06
CA TYR A 48 -14.43 -7.07 13.65
C TYR A 48 -13.02 -7.66 13.78
N ASN A 49 -12.90 -8.91 14.26
CA ASN A 49 -11.62 -9.61 14.32
C ASN A 49 -11.02 -9.86 12.93
N LYS A 50 -11.84 -10.08 11.91
CA LYS A 50 -11.39 -10.22 10.51
C LYS A 50 -11.01 -8.87 9.88
N TYR A 51 -11.73 -7.80 10.22
CA TYR A 51 -11.47 -6.44 9.76
C TYR A 51 -10.17 -5.87 10.35
N ASP A 52 -9.91 -6.10 11.64
CA ASP A 52 -8.66 -5.73 12.29
C ASP A 52 -7.45 -6.54 11.78
N GLN A 53 -7.64 -7.81 11.44
CA GLN A 53 -6.58 -8.63 10.83
C GLN A 53 -6.25 -8.19 9.39
N ILE A 54 -7.25 -7.77 8.60
CA ILE A 54 -7.05 -7.21 7.25
C ILE A 54 -6.36 -5.84 7.29
N LYS A 55 -6.63 -5.00 8.30
CA LYS A 55 -5.93 -3.70 8.49
C LYS A 55 -4.51 -3.84 9.04
N LYS A 56 -4.23 -4.90 9.81
CA LYS A 56 -2.94 -5.13 10.48
C LYS A 56 -1.94 -5.90 9.63
N ASP A 57 -2.39 -6.54 8.55
CA ASP A 57 -1.49 -7.16 7.58
C ASP A 57 -1.14 -6.15 6.46
N PRO A 58 0.07 -5.56 6.48
CA PRO A 58 0.50 -4.62 5.45
C PRO A 58 0.52 -5.22 4.03
N ASN A 59 0.57 -6.56 3.88
CA ASN A 59 0.46 -7.24 2.58
C ASN A 59 -0.92 -7.05 1.94
N ILE A 60 -1.99 -7.25 2.72
CA ILE A 60 -3.36 -7.24 2.21
C ILE A 60 -3.79 -5.81 1.83
N VAL A 61 -3.38 -4.82 2.62
CA VAL A 61 -3.67 -3.41 2.34
C VAL A 61 -2.94 -2.94 1.08
N SER A 62 -1.66 -3.28 0.94
CA SER A 62 -0.85 -2.90 -0.23
C SER A 62 -1.35 -3.56 -1.51
N GLN A 63 -1.67 -4.87 -1.49
CA GLN A 63 -2.20 -5.56 -2.67
C GLN A 63 -3.55 -5.00 -3.10
N LYS A 64 -4.44 -4.75 -2.14
CA LYS A 64 -5.76 -4.16 -2.43
C LYS A 64 -5.65 -2.75 -3.01
N GLU A 65 -4.66 -1.97 -2.58
CA GLU A 65 -4.40 -0.65 -3.14
C GLU A 65 -3.92 -0.72 -4.59
N VAL A 66 -3.04 -1.68 -4.91
CA VAL A 66 -2.60 -1.95 -6.29
C VAL A 66 -3.80 -2.35 -7.15
N ASP A 67 -4.62 -3.30 -6.70
CA ASP A 67 -5.78 -3.79 -7.44
C ASP A 67 -6.80 -2.66 -7.71
N ASN A 68 -7.13 -1.86 -6.69
CA ASN A 68 -8.04 -0.71 -6.83
C ASN A 68 -7.49 0.34 -7.81
N THR A 69 -6.18 0.60 -7.74
CA THR A 69 -5.52 1.55 -8.65
C THR A 69 -5.58 1.03 -10.07
N LEU A 70 -5.25 -0.24 -10.28
CA LEU A 70 -5.29 -0.88 -11.58
C LEU A 70 -6.70 -0.86 -12.19
N ASP A 71 -7.73 -1.16 -11.40
CA ASP A 71 -9.13 -1.11 -11.83
C ASP A 71 -9.59 0.29 -12.19
N SER A 72 -9.06 1.31 -11.52
CA SER A 72 -9.35 2.71 -11.84
C SER A 72 -8.68 3.09 -13.16
N VAL A 73 -7.40 2.75 -13.33
CA VAL A 73 -6.65 3.07 -14.55
C VAL A 73 -7.19 2.31 -15.77
N LYS A 74 -7.61 1.04 -15.62
CA LYS A 74 -8.24 0.24 -16.69
C LYS A 74 -9.51 0.88 -17.27
N LYS A 75 -10.21 1.71 -16.51
CA LYS A 75 -11.39 2.46 -16.97
C LYS A 75 -11.03 3.70 -17.78
N LEU A 76 -9.79 4.19 -17.63
CA LEU A 76 -9.29 5.41 -18.26
C LEU A 76 -8.47 5.10 -19.52
N MET A 77 -7.79 3.95 -19.56
CA MET A 77 -6.93 3.54 -20.67
C MET A 77 -6.82 2.01 -20.71
N LEU A 78 -6.62 1.46 -21.91
CA LEU A 78 -6.24 0.06 -22.08
C LEU A 78 -4.86 -0.19 -21.47
N LEU A 79 -4.81 -1.11 -20.52
CA LEU A 79 -3.56 -1.55 -19.90
C LEU A 79 -3.02 -2.82 -20.57
N PRO A 80 -1.69 -3.03 -20.54
CA PRO A 80 -1.09 -4.31 -20.92
C PRO A 80 -1.72 -5.45 -20.11
N SER A 81 -2.28 -6.45 -20.80
CA SER A 81 -3.07 -7.51 -20.17
C SER A 81 -2.25 -8.70 -19.64
N GLU A 82 -0.96 -8.76 -19.96
CA GLU A 82 -0.12 -9.94 -19.72
C GLU A 82 0.94 -9.75 -18.61
N GLU A 83 0.78 -8.70 -17.80
CA GLU A 83 1.65 -8.46 -16.66
C GLU A 83 0.97 -7.71 -15.51
N THR A 84 1.52 -7.92 -14.32
CA THR A 84 1.21 -7.14 -13.12
C THR A 84 2.23 -6.01 -13.01
N PRO A 85 1.80 -4.74 -13.04
CA PRO A 85 2.75 -3.63 -12.90
C PRO A 85 3.33 -3.56 -11.50
N SER A 86 4.53 -3.01 -11.36
CA SER A 86 4.99 -2.49 -10.08
C SER A 86 4.35 -1.12 -9.86
N MET A 87 3.97 -0.83 -8.61
CA MET A 87 3.31 0.44 -8.26
C MET A 87 4.12 1.14 -7.17
N ALA A 88 4.58 2.37 -7.43
CA ALA A 88 5.17 3.25 -6.41
C ALA A 88 4.27 4.45 -6.14
N THR A 89 4.37 5.04 -4.95
CA THR A 89 3.71 6.33 -4.64
C THR A 89 4.75 7.44 -4.65
N VAL A 90 4.41 8.57 -5.28
CA VAL A 90 5.25 9.77 -5.27
C VAL A 90 5.15 10.41 -3.90
N LEU A 91 6.24 10.32 -3.12
CA LEU A 91 6.28 10.88 -1.77
C LEU A 91 6.69 12.37 -1.79
N ASP A 92 7.63 12.73 -2.65
CA ASP A 92 8.12 14.10 -2.79
C ASP A 92 8.45 14.43 -4.26
N LYS A 93 7.57 15.22 -4.89
CA LYS A 93 7.72 15.67 -6.29
C LYS A 93 8.95 16.55 -6.51
N SER A 94 9.43 17.25 -5.49
CA SER A 94 10.60 18.12 -5.64
C SER A 94 11.86 17.33 -5.99
N LYS A 95 11.85 16.04 -5.64
CA LYS A 95 12.93 15.08 -5.88
C LYS A 95 12.91 14.45 -7.27
N LEU A 96 11.81 14.60 -8.00
CA LEU A 96 11.61 14.06 -9.34
C LEU A 96 11.76 15.15 -10.42
N THR A 97 12.41 16.25 -10.07
CA THR A 97 12.63 17.38 -10.98
C THR A 97 13.75 17.07 -11.98
N GLY A 98 13.66 17.64 -13.19
CA GLY A 98 14.66 17.46 -14.23
C GLY A 98 14.33 16.39 -15.29
N GLN A 99 13.19 15.72 -15.17
CA GLN A 99 12.71 14.80 -16.21
C GLN A 99 11.31 15.18 -16.70
N ALA A 100 11.16 15.29 -18.01
CA ALA A 100 9.90 15.67 -18.66
C ALA A 100 8.73 14.71 -18.37
N PHE A 101 9.03 13.47 -17.93
CA PHE A 101 8.02 12.51 -17.50
C PHE A 101 7.33 12.93 -16.19
N PHE A 102 8.01 13.69 -15.32
CA PHE A 102 7.54 14.07 -13.98
C PHE A 102 7.09 15.54 -13.86
N ASP A 103 7.10 16.33 -14.94
CA ASP A 103 6.80 17.78 -14.90
C ASP A 103 5.47 18.17 -14.23
N ASN A 104 4.46 17.29 -14.28
CA ASN A 104 3.12 17.54 -13.73
C ASN A 104 2.78 16.64 -12.53
N VAL A 105 3.78 16.00 -11.93
CA VAL A 105 3.58 15.07 -10.82
C VAL A 105 3.27 15.79 -9.51
N GLU A 106 2.38 15.21 -8.73
CA GLU A 106 2.05 15.66 -7.37
C GLU A 106 2.33 14.56 -6.34
N ASN A 107 2.55 14.97 -5.09
CA ASN A 107 2.69 14.01 -3.99
C ASN A 107 1.39 13.23 -3.85
N GLY A 108 1.49 11.91 -3.73
CA GLY A 108 0.36 11.00 -3.72
C GLY A 108 0.00 10.41 -5.08
N ASP A 109 0.57 10.91 -6.19
CA ASP A 109 0.44 10.27 -7.50
C ASP A 109 1.03 8.84 -7.46
N LYS A 110 0.40 7.92 -8.19
CA LYS A 110 0.77 6.51 -8.31
C LYS A 110 1.53 6.31 -9.62
N LEU A 111 2.74 5.79 -9.53
CA LEU A 111 3.56 5.40 -10.67
C LEU A 111 3.40 3.90 -10.90
N LEU A 112 2.76 3.51 -11.99
CA LEU A 112 2.65 2.14 -12.46
C LEU A 112 3.71 1.88 -13.52
N ILE A 113 4.53 0.85 -13.34
CA ILE A 113 5.58 0.45 -14.27
C ILE A 113 5.27 -0.95 -14.78
N PHE A 114 5.32 -1.08 -16.10
CA PHE A 114 5.05 -2.29 -16.88
C PHE A 114 6.34 -2.71 -17.57
N PRO A 115 7.18 -3.56 -16.91
CA PRO A 115 8.49 -3.92 -17.42
C PRO A 115 8.45 -4.59 -18.80
N LYS A 116 7.51 -5.51 -19.05
CA LYS A 116 7.43 -6.24 -20.32
C LYS A 116 6.92 -5.36 -21.46
N ALA A 117 5.95 -4.50 -21.18
CA ALA A 117 5.44 -3.53 -22.16
C ALA A 117 6.36 -2.31 -22.33
N MET A 118 7.44 -2.22 -21.54
CA MET A 118 8.34 -1.08 -21.51
C MET A 118 7.59 0.26 -21.34
N GLN A 119 6.65 0.33 -20.41
CA GLN A 119 5.79 1.49 -20.22
C GLN A 119 5.66 1.90 -18.75
N ALA A 120 5.65 3.21 -18.49
CA ALA A 120 5.30 3.80 -17.20
C ALA A 120 4.06 4.69 -17.33
N ILE A 121 3.23 4.70 -16.28
CA ILE A 121 2.00 5.49 -16.17
C ILE A 121 1.99 6.20 -14.82
N ILE A 122 1.82 7.52 -14.83
CA ILE A 122 1.52 8.31 -13.63
C ILE A 122 0.01 8.51 -13.55
N TYR A 123 -0.60 8.06 -12.46
CA TYR A 123 -2.02 8.17 -12.17
C TYR A 123 -2.24 8.98 -10.89
N ARG A 124 -3.18 9.93 -10.93
CA ARG A 124 -3.59 10.71 -9.76
C ARG A 124 -4.91 10.17 -9.20
N PRO A 125 -4.91 9.51 -8.02
CA PRO A 125 -6.13 8.97 -7.42
C PRO A 125 -7.18 10.05 -7.11
N ASP A 126 -6.75 11.20 -6.60
CA ASP A 126 -7.64 12.26 -6.11
C ASP A 126 -8.53 12.86 -7.21
N THR A 127 -8.04 12.89 -8.45
CA THR A 127 -8.79 13.40 -9.59
C THR A 127 -9.20 12.31 -10.58
N ASN A 128 -8.83 11.06 -10.30
CA ASN A 128 -9.00 9.90 -11.18
C ASN A 128 -8.53 10.19 -12.62
N LYS A 129 -7.29 10.65 -12.76
CA LYS A 129 -6.69 11.03 -14.07
C LYS A 129 -5.35 10.35 -14.29
N ILE A 130 -5.09 10.01 -15.54
CA ILE A 130 -3.74 9.68 -16.00
C ILE A 130 -3.03 11.00 -16.27
N ILE A 131 -1.94 11.25 -15.56
CA ILE A 131 -1.13 12.46 -15.65
C ILE A 131 -0.14 12.36 -16.80
N LYS A 132 0.53 11.21 -16.93
CA LYS A 132 1.52 10.97 -17.99
C LYS A 132 1.64 9.48 -18.29
N VAL A 133 1.91 9.18 -19.55
CA VAL A 133 2.30 7.85 -20.03
C VAL A 133 3.58 8.02 -20.84
N GLY A 134 4.53 7.11 -20.68
CA GLY A 134 5.83 7.19 -21.32
C GLY A 134 6.53 5.83 -21.39
N PRO A 135 7.50 5.68 -22.30
CA PRO A 135 8.31 4.48 -22.38
C PRO A 135 9.25 4.39 -21.18
N ILE A 136 9.66 3.16 -20.83
CA ILE A 136 10.83 2.91 -19.97
C ILE A 136 11.88 2.18 -20.80
N PHE A 137 13.15 2.44 -20.49
CA PHE A 137 14.26 1.74 -21.12
C PHE A 137 14.93 0.90 -20.04
N LEU A 138 14.86 -0.43 -20.18
CA LEU A 138 15.50 -1.40 -19.30
C LEU A 138 16.73 -1.92 -20.01
N ASN A 139 17.92 -1.64 -19.48
CA ASN A 139 19.14 -2.25 -19.96
C ASN A 139 19.31 -3.61 -19.28
N GLU A 140 18.96 -4.68 -19.99
CA GLU A 140 19.35 -6.06 -19.63
C GLU A 140 20.69 -6.34 -20.32
N ASP A 141 21.78 -6.19 -19.56
CA ASP A 141 23.15 -6.65 -19.84
C ASP A 141 23.78 -6.32 -21.23
N GLY A 142 24.51 -5.19 -21.31
CA GLY A 142 25.71 -5.03 -22.17
C GLY A 142 25.54 -4.45 -23.58
N GLU A 143 26.08 -3.24 -23.76
CA GLU A 143 26.36 -2.49 -25.01
C GLU A 143 25.28 -1.57 -25.62
N THR A 144 25.77 -0.39 -25.99
CA THR A 144 25.20 0.88 -26.49
C THR A 144 24.30 0.74 -27.73
N VAL A 145 23.32 1.62 -28.01
CA VAL A 145 23.47 3.05 -28.36
C VAL A 145 22.14 3.83 -28.24
N GLU A 146 22.30 5.09 -27.83
CA GLU A 146 21.60 6.34 -28.25
C GLU A 146 20.38 6.23 -29.18
N ASP A 147 19.25 6.85 -28.79
CA ASP A 147 18.83 8.16 -29.32
C ASP A 147 17.52 8.65 -28.68
N SER A 148 17.59 9.80 -28.01
CA SER A 148 16.60 10.87 -28.14
C SER A 148 17.16 12.14 -27.51
N THR A 149 17.99 12.88 -28.26
CA THR A 149 17.88 14.34 -28.29
C THR A 149 18.45 14.88 -29.61
N THR A 150 17.57 15.25 -30.54
CA THR A 150 17.94 16.21 -31.60
C THR A 150 17.64 17.63 -31.14
N LYS A 151 18.65 18.26 -30.53
CA LYS A 151 18.97 19.68 -30.74
C LYS A 151 20.44 19.90 -30.34
N PRO A 152 21.31 20.32 -31.27
CA PRO A 152 22.74 20.45 -30.99
C PRO A 152 23.02 21.77 -30.28
N GLU A 153 23.39 21.70 -29.00
CA GLU A 153 24.23 22.69 -28.36
C GLU A 153 25.44 21.95 -27.78
N GLU A 154 26.64 22.46 -28.08
CA GLU A 154 27.92 21.96 -27.58
C GLU A 154 27.89 21.84 -26.05
N VAL A 155 28.05 20.62 -25.51
CA VAL A 155 28.30 20.42 -24.09
C VAL A 155 29.50 19.50 -23.92
N VAL A 156 30.47 20.03 -23.18
CA VAL A 156 31.73 19.42 -22.79
C VAL A 156 31.47 18.05 -22.14
N VAL A 157 32.01 16.99 -22.73
CA VAL A 157 31.89 15.61 -22.27
C VAL A 157 32.65 15.45 -20.95
N VAL A 158 31.92 15.54 -19.83
CA VAL A 158 32.36 14.95 -18.55
C VAL A 158 31.96 13.47 -18.62
N PRO A 159 32.88 12.51 -18.46
CA PRO A 159 32.55 11.09 -18.56
C PRO A 159 31.56 10.71 -17.45
N GLN A 160 30.32 10.42 -17.83
CA GLN A 160 29.29 9.87 -16.96
C GLN A 160 29.63 8.39 -16.71
N PRO A 161 29.71 7.92 -15.46
CA PRO A 161 30.05 6.52 -15.20
C PRO A 161 28.94 5.60 -15.72
N GLU A 162 29.32 4.75 -16.66
CA GLU A 162 28.47 3.69 -17.21
C GLU A 162 28.52 2.46 -16.28
N ASN A 163 27.37 1.79 -16.06
CA ASN A 163 27.22 0.49 -15.36
C ASN A 163 27.35 0.45 -13.81
N ILE A 164 26.67 1.35 -13.08
CA ILE A 164 26.56 1.24 -11.61
C ILE A 164 25.58 0.13 -11.21
N LYS A 165 26.00 -0.80 -10.34
CA LYS A 165 25.14 -1.86 -9.77
C LYS A 165 24.56 -1.46 -8.42
N ILE A 166 23.24 -1.49 -8.28
CA ILE A 166 22.52 -1.09 -7.06
C ILE A 166 21.77 -2.28 -6.45
N ALA A 167 21.97 -2.49 -5.14
CA ALA A 167 21.18 -3.42 -4.34
C ALA A 167 20.09 -2.67 -3.54
N TYR A 168 18.90 -3.27 -3.46
CA TYR A 168 17.73 -2.70 -2.78
C TYR A 168 17.25 -3.63 -1.67
N TYR A 169 17.47 -3.23 -0.43
CA TYR A 169 17.07 -3.97 0.75
C TYR A 169 15.84 -3.32 1.41
N ASN A 170 14.84 -4.14 1.69
CA ASN A 170 13.69 -3.73 2.46
C ASN A 170 13.99 -3.87 3.95
N GLY A 171 14.29 -2.74 4.60
CA GLY A 171 14.49 -2.65 6.04
C GLY A 171 13.20 -2.34 6.81
N THR A 172 12.04 -2.64 6.25
CA THR A 172 10.72 -2.41 6.85
C THR A 172 9.86 -3.67 6.85
N SER A 173 8.67 -3.58 7.45
CA SER A 173 7.61 -4.58 7.32
C SER A 173 6.63 -4.27 6.18
N ILE A 174 6.89 -3.24 5.38
CA ILE A 174 6.05 -2.81 4.25
C ILE A 174 6.47 -3.65 3.04
N VAL A 175 5.51 -4.32 2.43
CA VAL A 175 5.78 -5.29 1.37
C VAL A 175 6.05 -4.55 0.06
N ASN A 176 6.92 -5.13 -0.77
CA ASN A 176 7.34 -4.59 -2.06
C ASN A 176 8.05 -3.23 -2.01
N LEU A 177 8.31 -2.65 -0.84
CA LEU A 177 8.92 -1.32 -0.74
C LEU A 177 10.26 -1.22 -1.49
N SER A 178 11.09 -2.27 -1.45
CA SER A 178 12.35 -2.34 -2.20
C SER A 178 12.16 -2.37 -3.72
N ALA A 179 11.18 -3.13 -4.21
CA ALA A 179 10.83 -3.16 -5.64
C ALA A 179 10.23 -1.83 -6.12
N GLN A 180 9.47 -1.13 -5.26
CA GLN A 180 8.93 0.20 -5.58
C GLN A 180 10.04 1.24 -5.70
N THR A 181 10.99 1.24 -4.77
CA THR A 181 12.14 2.15 -4.83
C THR A 181 13.05 1.82 -6.01
N GLU A 182 13.33 0.54 -6.27
CA GLU A 182 14.06 0.10 -7.46
C GLU A 182 13.41 0.66 -8.73
N SER A 183 12.09 0.53 -8.85
CA SER A 183 11.33 1.04 -9.99
C SER A 183 11.47 2.56 -10.13
N MET A 184 11.43 3.31 -9.03
CA MET A 184 11.64 4.76 -9.03
C MET A 184 13.06 5.14 -9.47
N VAL A 185 14.08 4.45 -8.96
CA VAL A 185 15.49 4.71 -9.27
C VAL A 185 15.80 4.35 -10.73
N LYS A 186 15.23 3.26 -11.27
CA LYS A 186 15.38 2.89 -12.69
C LYS A 186 14.83 3.92 -13.65
N VAL A 187 13.69 4.54 -13.32
CA VAL A 187 13.16 5.64 -14.16
C VAL A 187 14.06 6.87 -14.06
N ALA A 188 14.55 7.18 -12.85
CA ALA A 188 15.43 8.31 -12.65
C ALA A 188 16.80 8.14 -13.34
N TYR A 189 17.33 6.92 -13.33
CA TYR A 189 18.66 6.57 -13.82
C TYR A 189 18.61 5.26 -14.62
N PRO A 190 18.14 5.30 -15.89
CA PRO A 190 17.90 4.10 -16.69
C PRO A 190 19.16 3.31 -17.04
N THR A 191 20.35 3.93 -16.90
CA THR A 191 21.64 3.28 -17.16
C THR A 191 22.17 2.47 -15.96
N TYR A 192 21.54 2.55 -14.79
CA TYR A 192 21.97 1.81 -13.60
C TYR A 192 21.36 0.41 -13.55
N GLN A 193 22.19 -0.57 -13.18
CA GLN A 193 21.82 -1.97 -13.13
C GLN A 193 21.34 -2.36 -11.73
N THR A 194 20.41 -3.30 -11.64
CA THR A 194 19.96 -3.85 -10.36
C THR A 194 20.72 -5.12 -10.04
N ALA A 195 21.42 -5.12 -8.91
CA ALA A 195 22.14 -6.30 -8.41
C ALA A 195 21.20 -7.28 -7.71
N VAL A 196 20.37 -6.78 -6.78
CA VAL A 196 19.44 -7.61 -6.00
C VAL A 196 18.33 -6.76 -5.39
N VAL A 197 17.14 -7.34 -5.30
CA VAL A 197 15.99 -6.79 -4.56
C VAL A 197 15.59 -7.83 -3.51
N THR A 198 15.74 -7.51 -2.24
CA THR A 198 15.50 -8.46 -1.14
C THR A 198 15.13 -7.75 0.16
N ASN A 199 14.92 -8.50 1.24
CA ASN A 199 14.78 -7.95 2.58
C ASN A 199 16.16 -7.74 3.22
N ALA A 200 16.29 -6.69 4.02
CA ALA A 200 17.45 -6.50 4.89
C ALA A 200 17.44 -7.54 6.03
N THR A 201 18.57 -7.68 6.73
CA THR A 201 18.65 -8.52 7.93
C THR A 201 17.75 -7.96 9.04
N LYS A 202 17.67 -6.63 9.18
CA LYS A 202 16.80 -5.93 10.14
C LYS A 202 15.63 -5.25 9.45
N ASN A 203 14.46 -5.19 10.08
CA ASN A 203 13.25 -4.60 9.50
C ASN A 203 12.67 -3.41 10.30
N ASP A 204 13.49 -2.80 11.16
CA ASP A 204 13.13 -1.74 12.08
C ASP A 204 13.79 -0.38 11.77
N TYR A 205 14.40 -0.25 10.59
CA TYR A 205 15.00 0.99 10.10
C TYR A 205 13.97 2.14 10.12
N LYS A 206 14.41 3.30 10.64
CA LYS A 206 13.58 4.51 10.85
C LYS A 206 13.76 5.57 9.77
N GLU A 207 14.71 5.36 8.88
CA GLU A 207 15.02 6.27 7.79
C GLU A 207 15.57 5.43 6.64
N ASN A 208 15.36 5.90 5.41
CA ASN A 208 16.04 5.33 4.27
C ASN A 208 17.53 5.64 4.42
N ILE A 209 18.38 4.67 4.09
CA ILE A 209 19.83 4.86 4.08
C ILE A 209 20.40 4.38 2.75
N ILE A 210 21.49 5.01 2.35
CA ILE A 210 22.24 4.65 1.14
C ILE A 210 23.72 4.60 1.45
N ILE A 211 24.38 3.60 0.88
CA ILE A 211 25.76 3.25 1.17
C ILE A 211 26.51 3.14 -0.16
N ASP A 212 27.63 3.86 -0.29
CA ASP A 212 28.61 3.61 -1.35
C ASP A 212 29.49 2.41 -0.93
N LEU A 213 29.17 1.23 -1.46
CA LEU A 213 29.91 0.01 -1.16
C LEU A 213 31.26 -0.06 -1.90
N SER A 214 31.37 0.68 -3.00
CA SER A 214 32.55 0.76 -3.86
C SER A 214 33.53 1.85 -3.44
N GLY A 215 33.02 2.92 -2.82
CA GLY A 215 33.74 4.17 -2.52
C GLY A 215 34.00 5.07 -3.73
N LYS A 216 33.42 4.76 -4.90
CA LYS A 216 33.69 5.43 -6.18
C LYS A 216 32.57 6.37 -6.63
N TYR A 217 31.36 6.25 -6.09
CA TYR A 217 30.15 6.85 -6.62
C TYR A 217 29.51 7.84 -5.64
N SER A 218 30.33 8.66 -4.99
CA SER A 218 29.88 9.63 -3.98
C SER A 218 28.90 10.67 -4.53
N ASN A 219 29.01 11.03 -5.81
CA ASN A 219 28.11 12.00 -6.43
C ASN A 219 26.73 11.37 -6.67
N GLU A 220 26.71 10.18 -7.26
CA GLU A 220 25.50 9.41 -7.57
C GLU A 220 24.77 9.01 -6.29
N VAL A 221 25.50 8.58 -5.25
CA VAL A 221 24.94 8.35 -3.93
C VAL A 221 24.31 9.61 -3.34
N THR A 222 24.91 10.78 -3.56
CA THR A 222 24.34 12.06 -3.12
C THR A 222 23.07 12.42 -3.89
N GLU A 223 23.00 12.15 -5.19
CA GLU A 223 21.82 12.43 -6.01
C GLU A 223 20.67 11.45 -5.70
N ILE A 224 20.96 10.15 -5.65
CA ILE A 224 19.99 9.13 -5.28
C ILE A 224 19.50 9.36 -3.84
N SER A 225 20.38 9.71 -2.89
CA SER A 225 19.96 9.99 -1.50
C SER A 225 18.89 11.08 -1.44
N LYS A 226 19.01 12.13 -2.26
CA LYS A 226 17.99 13.17 -2.36
C LYS A 226 16.70 12.62 -2.96
N LEU A 227 16.80 11.81 -4.02
CA LEU A 227 15.66 11.21 -4.71
C LEU A 227 14.75 10.43 -3.76
N ILE A 228 15.35 9.54 -2.95
CA ILE A 228 14.63 8.61 -2.09
C ILE A 228 14.55 9.06 -0.62
N ASN A 229 14.93 10.31 -0.33
CA ASN A 229 15.05 10.84 1.03
C ASN A 229 15.85 9.92 1.97
N ALA A 230 17.00 9.46 1.49
CA ALA A 230 17.90 8.60 2.25
C ALA A 230 19.05 9.39 2.85
N LYS A 231 19.57 8.86 3.95
CA LYS A 231 20.80 9.34 4.59
C LYS A 231 21.99 8.54 4.09
N VAL A 232 23.03 9.24 3.69
CA VAL A 232 24.31 8.61 3.31
C VAL A 232 25.03 8.14 4.57
N GLN A 233 25.38 6.87 4.64
CA GLN A 233 26.17 6.31 5.75
C GLN A 233 26.94 5.04 5.34
N THR A 234 27.69 4.47 6.28
CA THR A 234 28.36 3.17 6.09
C THR A 234 27.39 2.01 6.25
N LEU A 235 27.79 0.82 5.79
CA LEU A 235 27.02 -0.42 5.97
C LEU A 235 26.71 -0.64 7.46
N PRO A 236 25.42 -0.77 7.87
CA PRO A 236 25.06 -1.01 9.26
C PRO A 236 25.55 -2.37 9.76
N ASP A 237 25.90 -2.42 11.05
CA ASP A 237 26.32 -3.67 11.69
C ASP A 237 25.22 -4.75 11.60
N GLY A 238 25.62 -5.94 11.18
CA GLY A 238 24.75 -7.11 11.04
C GLY A 238 24.05 -7.24 9.68
N GLU A 239 24.21 -6.28 8.77
CA GLU A 239 23.75 -6.41 7.39
C GLU A 239 24.73 -7.21 6.53
N ILE A 240 24.20 -7.92 5.52
CA ILE A 240 24.99 -8.68 4.57
C ILE A 240 25.37 -7.75 3.41
N LYS A 241 26.67 -7.55 3.18
CA LYS A 241 27.17 -6.80 2.03
C LYS A 241 26.81 -7.54 0.72
N PRO A 242 26.02 -6.94 -0.19
CA PRO A 242 25.74 -7.51 -1.51
C PRO A 242 26.92 -7.34 -2.47
N ASP A 243 26.91 -8.10 -3.56
CA ASP A 243 27.76 -7.87 -4.74
C ASP A 243 27.18 -6.70 -5.58
N ALA A 244 27.38 -5.48 -5.08
CA ALA A 244 26.89 -4.25 -5.69
C ALA A 244 27.82 -3.07 -5.37
N ASP A 245 27.73 -2.00 -6.16
CA ASP A 245 28.46 -0.75 -5.96
C ASP A 245 27.78 0.16 -4.94
N ILE A 246 26.45 0.16 -4.93
CA ILE A 246 25.62 0.96 -4.03
C ILE A 246 24.59 0.04 -3.37
N LEU A 247 24.34 0.25 -2.08
CA LEU A 247 23.24 -0.39 -1.35
C LEU A 247 22.28 0.66 -0.82
N ILE A 248 20.99 0.43 -1.04
CA ILE A 248 19.88 1.19 -0.48
C ILE A 248 19.15 0.30 0.53
N ILE A 249 18.96 0.76 1.76
CA ILE A 249 18.13 0.10 2.77
C ILE A 249 16.97 1.02 3.14
N LEU A 250 15.74 0.50 3.04
CA LEU A 250 14.53 1.30 3.22
C LEU A 250 14.03 1.26 4.66
N GLY A 251 13.65 2.42 5.20
CA GLY A 251 13.13 2.62 6.54
C GLY A 251 11.69 3.14 6.53
N LYS A 252 11.08 3.19 7.72
CA LYS A 252 9.71 3.70 7.95
C LYS A 252 9.65 5.20 8.18
#